data_AF-A0A3T0I6K4-F1
#
_entry.id   AF-A0A3T0I6K4-F1
#
_cell.length_a   1.000
_cell.length_b   1.000
_cell.length_c   1.000
_cell.angle_alpha   90.00
_cell.angle_beta   90.00
_cell.angle_gamma   90.00
#
_symmetry.space_group_name_H-M   'P 1'
#
loop_
_entity.id
_entity.type
_entity.pdbx_description
1 polymer ?
#
loop_
_entity_poly.entity_id
_entity_poly.type
_entity_poly.pdbx_seq_one_letter_code
_entity_poly.pdbx_strand_id
1 'polypeptide(L)'
;MDQWLRDYFLDPKTEHDDHTLFKIDIYETDDHWIVEAVLKDYVSSEIKVRIENTNLLITAQKHASLTSPFPKKERTIHFPFKIIHHCVTAFFQNGILEIFISKTQNGLGKNRYITLP
;
A
#
# COMPACT_ATOMS: atom_id res chain seq x y z
N MET A 1 6.19 -19.00 3.67
CA MET A 1 5.15 -17.99 3.88
C MET A 1 5.09 -17.67 5.35
N ASP A 2 5.51 -16.46 5.69
CA ASP A 2 5.54 -15.95 7.06
C ASP A 2 4.17 -15.97 7.74
N GLN A 3 4.16 -16.13 9.07
CA GLN A 3 2.93 -16.19 9.87
C GLN A 3 2.09 -14.91 9.76
N TRP A 4 2.72 -13.73 9.79
CA TRP A 4 2.01 -12.45 9.72
C TRP A 4 1.24 -12.25 8.41
N LEU A 5 1.77 -12.77 7.28
CA LEU A 5 1.06 -12.74 6.00
C LEU A 5 -0.18 -13.63 6.07
N ARG A 6 -0.04 -14.83 6.63
CA ARG A 6 -1.19 -15.74 6.84
C ARG A 6 -2.25 -15.09 7.71
N ASP A 7 -1.83 -14.44 8.80
CA ASP A 7 -2.74 -13.74 9.70
C ASP A 7 -3.46 -12.59 8.97
N TYR A 8 -2.75 -11.84 8.12
CA TYR A 8 -3.36 -10.79 7.30
C TYR A 8 -4.45 -11.33 6.37
N PHE A 9 -4.21 -12.46 5.71
CA PHE A 9 -5.17 -13.09 4.80
C PHE A 9 -6.37 -13.72 5.52
N LEU A 10 -6.20 -14.15 6.76
CA LEU A 10 -7.26 -14.78 7.55
C LEU A 10 -8.03 -13.79 8.44
N ASP A 11 -7.60 -12.53 8.48
CA ASP A 11 -8.28 -11.48 9.25
C ASP A 11 -9.61 -11.10 8.58
N PRO A 12 -10.77 -11.30 9.25
CA PRO A 12 -12.08 -10.90 8.72
C PRO A 12 -12.18 -9.39 8.44
N LYS A 13 -11.37 -8.58 9.13
CA LYS A 13 -11.27 -7.14 8.84
C LYS A 13 -10.68 -6.90 7.45
N THR A 14 -9.70 -7.70 7.04
CA THR A 14 -9.11 -7.60 5.69
C THR A 14 -10.17 -7.84 4.62
N GLU A 15 -10.99 -8.89 4.77
CA GLU A 15 -12.10 -9.19 3.85
C GLU A 15 -13.13 -8.04 3.82
N HIS A 16 -13.51 -7.52 4.99
CA HIS A 16 -14.43 -6.38 5.08
C HIS A 16 -13.90 -5.13 4.36
N ASP A 17 -12.63 -4.79 4.57
CA ASP A 17 -11.99 -3.64 3.95
C ASP A 17 -11.82 -3.83 2.43
N ASP A 18 -11.59 -5.05 1.96
CA ASP A 18 -11.52 -5.36 0.51
C ASP A 18 -12.84 -5.02 -0.20
N HIS A 19 -13.96 -5.26 0.48
CA HIS A 19 -15.30 -4.95 -0.03
C HIS A 19 -15.69 -3.48 0.10
N THR A 20 -15.27 -2.80 1.17
CA THR A 20 -15.72 -1.43 1.48
C THR A 20 -14.76 -0.35 0.98
N LEU A 21 -13.47 -0.65 0.89
CA LEU A 21 -12.41 0.26 0.48
C LEU A 21 -11.88 -0.15 -0.88
N PHE A 22 -10.88 -1.03 -0.91
CA PHE A 22 -10.28 -1.61 -2.09
C PHE A 22 -9.49 -2.86 -1.71
N LYS A 23 -9.47 -3.82 -2.64
CA LYS A 23 -8.78 -5.09 -2.46
C LYS A 23 -7.27 -4.89 -2.38
N ILE A 24 -6.63 -5.57 -1.43
CA ILE A 24 -5.18 -5.66 -1.33
C ILE A 24 -4.74 -7.11 -1.31
N ASP A 25 -3.75 -7.46 -2.12
CA ASP A 25 -3.02 -8.72 -2.06
C ASP A 25 -1.55 -8.45 -1.70
N ILE A 26 -0.95 -9.32 -0.89
CA ILE A 26 0.46 -9.20 -0.49
C ILE A 26 1.21 -10.47 -0.87
N TYR A 27 2.24 -10.31 -1.69
CA TYR A 27 3.11 -11.39 -2.14
C TYR A 27 4.48 -11.27 -1.52
N GLU A 28 5.09 -12.43 -1.29
CA GLU A 28 6.46 -12.54 -0.83
C GLU A 28 7.28 -13.26 -1.90
N THR A 29 8.35 -12.60 -2.35
CA THR A 29 9.38 -13.16 -3.23
C THR A 29 10.70 -13.23 -2.45
N ASP A 30 11.75 -13.78 -3.07
CA ASP A 30 13.08 -13.83 -2.44
C ASP A 30 13.64 -12.41 -2.18
N ASP A 31 13.40 -11.48 -3.09
CA ASP A 31 14.00 -10.14 -3.06
C ASP A 31 13.05 -9.03 -2.55
N HIS A 32 11.73 -9.25 -2.63
CA HIS A 32 10.73 -8.21 -2.34
C HIS A 32 9.51 -8.76 -1.60
N TRP A 33 8.91 -7.90 -0.78
CA TRP A 33 7.47 -7.96 -0.51
C TRP A 33 6.77 -7.05 -1.51
N ILE A 34 5.71 -7.56 -2.15
CA ILE A 34 4.95 -6.86 -3.18
C ILE A 34 3.53 -6.68 -2.66
N VAL A 35 3.07 -5.43 -2.59
CA VAL A 35 1.69 -5.09 -2.23
C VAL A 35 0.97 -4.62 -3.48
N GLU A 36 -0.10 -5.32 -3.85
CA GLU A 36 -0.97 -4.94 -4.96
C GLU A 36 -2.28 -4.39 -4.43
N ALA A 37 -2.73 -3.23 -4.93
CA ALA A 37 -4.01 -2.64 -4.60
C ALA A 37 -4.85 -2.38 -5.87
N VAL A 38 -6.10 -2.85 -5.86
CA VAL A 38 -7.02 -2.70 -7.00
C VAL A 38 -7.78 -1.36 -6.90
N LEU A 39 -7.37 -0.39 -7.71
CA LEU A 39 -7.83 1.01 -7.69
C LEU A 39 -8.28 1.47 -9.09
N LYS A 40 -9.12 0.66 -9.77
CA LYS A 40 -9.52 0.85 -11.18
C LYS A 40 -10.19 2.19 -11.49
N ASP A 41 -10.81 2.81 -10.49
CA ASP A 41 -11.56 4.05 -10.65
C ASP A 41 -10.72 5.32 -10.41
N TYR A 42 -9.42 5.19 -10.15
CA TYR A 42 -8.52 6.28 -9.78
C TYR A 42 -7.42 6.49 -10.81
N VAL A 43 -6.86 7.70 -10.82
CA VAL A 43 -5.60 8.02 -11.54
C VAL A 43 -4.44 8.22 -10.56
N SER A 44 -3.19 8.15 -11.04
CA SER A 44 -1.98 8.27 -10.22
C SER A 44 -1.98 9.51 -9.30
N SER A 45 -2.46 10.66 -9.79
CA SER A 45 -2.53 11.91 -9.01
C SER A 45 -3.55 11.90 -7.87
N GLU A 46 -4.46 10.92 -7.85
CA GLU A 46 -5.48 10.73 -6.81
C GLU A 46 -5.04 9.72 -5.74
N ILE A 47 -3.87 9.10 -5.91
CA ILE A 47 -3.34 8.05 -5.05
C ILE A 47 -2.10 8.60 -4.33
N LYS A 48 -2.01 8.32 -3.03
CA LYS A 48 -0.83 8.63 -2.22
C LYS A 48 -0.38 7.39 -1.48
N VAL A 49 0.92 7.14 -1.57
CA VAL A 49 1.58 6.05 -0.84
C VAL A 49 2.53 6.67 0.18
N ARG A 50 2.41 6.25 1.45
CA ARG A 50 3.24 6.75 2.54
C ARG A 50 3.77 5.61 3.39
N ILE A 51 5.05 5.69 3.72
CA ILE A 51 5.75 4.76 4.60
C ILE A 51 5.94 5.43 5.96
N GLU A 52 5.51 4.77 7.03
CA GLU A 52 5.63 5.26 8.40
C GLU A 52 6.07 4.16 9.37
N ASN A 53 7.34 4.19 9.79
CA ASN A 53 7.96 3.15 10.61
C ASN A 53 7.73 1.73 10.07
N THR A 54 6.71 1.03 10.56
CA THR A 54 6.29 -0.34 10.19
C THR A 54 5.07 -0.37 9.28
N ASN A 55 4.50 0.78 8.94
CA ASN A 55 3.20 0.89 8.29
C ASN A 55 3.33 1.41 6.86
N LEU A 56 2.62 0.76 5.94
CA LEU A 56 2.37 1.23 4.60
C LEU A 56 0.95 1.79 4.55
N LEU A 57 0.80 3.06 4.21
CA LEU A 57 -0.48 3.74 4.09
C LEU A 57 -0.75 4.02 2.61
N ILE A 58 -1.90 3.59 2.12
CA ILE A 58 -2.40 3.86 0.77
C ILE A 58 -3.68 4.69 0.90
N THR A 59 -3.66 5.89 0.34
CA THR A 59 -4.81 6.80 0.30
C THR A 59 -5.25 6.97 -1.15
N ALA A 60 -6.56 6.82 -1.41
CA ALA A 60 -7.16 7.09 -2.71
C ALA A 60 -8.31 8.10 -2.55
N GLN A 61 -8.23 9.23 -3.24
CA GLN A 61 -9.23 10.30 -3.15
C GLN A 61 -9.43 10.98 -4.51
N LYS A 62 -10.64 10.83 -5.06
CA LYS A 62 -11.00 11.51 -6.30
C LYS A 62 -11.06 13.01 -6.11
N HIS A 63 -10.55 13.74 -7.08
CA HIS A 63 -10.57 15.21 -7.10
C HIS A 63 -10.14 15.79 -5.74
N ALA A 64 -8.88 15.61 -5.34
CA ALA A 64 -8.35 16.01 -4.04
C ALA A 64 -8.53 17.51 -3.74
N SER A 65 -9.73 17.88 -3.28
CA SER A 65 -10.16 19.20 -2.85
C SER A 65 -10.89 19.06 -1.52
N LEU A 66 -10.95 20.15 -0.74
CA LEU A 66 -11.63 20.18 0.55
C LEU A 66 -13.14 19.90 0.45
N THR A 67 -13.71 20.00 -0.74
CA THR A 67 -15.15 19.85 -1.02
C THR A 67 -15.45 18.65 -1.92
N SER A 68 -14.50 17.71 -2.09
CA SER A 68 -14.73 16.55 -2.93
C SER A 68 -15.95 15.77 -2.42
N PRO A 69 -16.98 15.54 -3.27
CA PRO A 69 -18.13 14.74 -2.88
C PRO A 69 -17.78 13.24 -2.79
N PHE A 70 -16.58 12.86 -3.23
CA PHE A 70 -16.12 11.47 -3.20
C PHE A 70 -15.40 11.18 -1.88
N PRO A 71 -15.76 10.09 -1.19
CA PRO A 71 -15.12 9.73 0.06
C PRO A 71 -13.64 9.38 -0.17
N LYS A 72 -12.80 9.86 0.74
CA LYS A 72 -11.41 9.43 0.86
C LYS A 72 -11.37 7.98 1.35
N LYS A 73 -10.66 7.11 0.64
CA LYS A 73 -10.42 5.72 1.06
C LYS A 73 -8.98 5.59 1.56
N GLU A 74 -8.79 4.94 2.70
CA GLU A 74 -7.46 4.73 3.29
C GLU A 74 -7.30 3.30 3.79
N ARG A 75 -6.22 2.64 3.38
CA ARG A 75 -5.81 1.37 3.95
C ARG A 75 -4.41 1.44 4.51
N THR A 76 -4.23 0.81 5.66
CA THR A 76 -2.94 0.68 6.32
C THR A 76 -2.59 -0.81 6.41
N ILE A 77 -1.40 -1.15 5.93
CA ILE A 77 -0.80 -2.47 6.10
C ILE A 77 0.26 -2.37 7.18
N HIS A 78 0.16 -3.25 8.17
CA HIS A 78 1.08 -3.32 9.30
C HIS A 78 2.10 -4.43 9.05
N PHE A 79 3.35 -4.06 8.87
CA PHE A 79 4.45 -5.03 8.76
C PHE A 79 5.03 -5.31 10.15
N PRO A 80 5.51 -6.53 10.43
CA PRO A 80 6.14 -6.85 11.71
C PRO A 80 7.58 -6.29 11.84
N PHE A 81 8.03 -5.50 10.87
CA PHE A 81 9.35 -4.89 10.81
C PHE A 81 9.30 -3.48 10.22
N LYS A 82 10.37 -2.72 10.43
CA LYS A 82 10.47 -1.30 10.05
C LYS A 82 10.71 -1.14 8.56
N ILE A 83 9.65 -1.09 7.77
CA ILE A 83 9.70 -0.83 6.32
C ILE A 83 10.33 0.53 5.95
N ILE A 84 10.47 1.47 6.90
CA ILE A 84 11.25 2.70 6.68
C ILE A 84 12.72 2.43 6.32
N HIS A 85 13.30 1.31 6.74
CA HIS A 85 14.69 0.94 6.46
C HIS A 85 14.87 0.23 5.13
N HIS A 86 13.79 -0.04 4.39
CA HIS A 86 13.84 -0.76 3.11
C HIS A 86 13.66 0.22 1.95
N CYS A 87 14.31 -0.03 0.82
CA CYS A 87 14.01 0.67 -0.43
C CYS A 87 12.58 0.33 -0.84
N VAL A 88 11.79 1.35 -1.22
CA VAL A 88 10.40 1.17 -1.64
C VAL A 88 10.16 1.93 -2.93
N THR A 89 9.61 1.24 -3.91
CA THR A 89 9.16 1.82 -5.19
C THR A 89 7.70 1.46 -5.41
N ALA A 90 7.00 2.25 -6.22
CA ALA A 90 5.60 1.99 -6.53
C ALA A 90 5.28 2.39 -7.97
N PHE A 91 4.39 1.64 -8.59
CA PHE A 91 3.94 1.83 -9.96
C PHE A 91 2.43 1.72 -10.00
N PHE A 92 1.78 2.61 -10.75
CA PHE A 92 0.34 2.55 -10.96
C PHE A 92 0.01 2.43 -12.44
N GLN A 93 -0.50 1.27 -12.84
CA GLN A 93 -0.84 1.00 -14.23
C GLN A 93 -2.12 0.18 -14.31
N ASN A 94 -2.97 0.51 -15.29
CA ASN A 94 -4.21 -0.22 -15.57
C ASN A 94 -5.13 -0.43 -14.35
N GLY A 95 -5.15 0.54 -13.43
CA GLY A 95 -5.98 0.48 -12.23
C GLY A 95 -5.40 -0.40 -11.11
N ILE A 96 -4.14 -0.81 -11.19
CA ILE A 96 -3.46 -1.60 -10.17
C ILE A 96 -2.26 -0.79 -9.69
N LEU A 97 -2.17 -0.64 -8.37
CA LEU A 97 -1.02 -0.06 -7.69
C LEU A 97 -0.15 -1.20 -7.16
N GLU A 98 1.08 -1.31 -7.67
CA GLU A 98 2.07 -2.26 -7.20
C GLU A 98 3.13 -1.53 -6.39
N ILE A 99 3.41 -2.00 -5.18
CA ILE A 99 4.40 -1.41 -4.28
C ILE A 99 5.42 -2.49 -3.93
N PHE A 100 6.67 -2.24 -4.29
CA PHE A 100 7.79 -3.15 -4.09
C PHE A 100 8.62 -2.68 -2.90
N ILE A 101 8.72 -3.52 -1.86
CA ILE A 101 9.53 -3.28 -0.67
C ILE A 101 10.71 -4.25 -0.72
N SER A 102 11.92 -3.73 -0.94
CA SER A 102 13.11 -4.57 -1.09
C SER A 102 13.55 -5.19 0.24
N LYS A 103 13.87 -6.48 0.23
CA LYS A 103 14.44 -7.21 1.37
C LYS A 103 15.93 -6.96 1.55
N THR A 104 16.63 -6.50 0.51
CA THR A 104 18.09 -6.40 0.47
C THR A 104 18.59 -4.97 0.32
N GLN A 105 17.83 -4.09 -0.35
CA GLN A 105 18.19 -2.69 -0.52
C GLN A 105 17.68 -1.82 0.63
N ASN A 106 18.58 -1.01 1.18
CA ASN A 106 18.24 -0.10 2.27
C ASN A 106 17.51 1.15 1.78
N GLY A 107 16.58 1.62 2.58
CA GLY A 107 15.86 2.87 2.42
C GLY A 107 16.44 4.00 3.25
N LEU A 108 15.70 5.10 3.34
CA LEU A 108 16.15 6.34 4.01
C LEU A 108 16.06 6.30 5.54
N GLY A 109 15.48 5.25 6.12
CA GLY A 109 15.29 5.13 7.57
C GLY A 109 14.36 6.17 8.19
N LYS A 110 13.48 6.77 7.38
CA LYS A 110 12.51 7.77 7.81
C LYS A 110 11.19 7.64 7.08
N ASN A 111 10.15 8.20 7.69
CA ASN A 111 8.83 8.32 7.09
C ASN A 111 8.92 9.15 5.80
N ARG A 112 8.19 8.73 4.77
CA ARG A 112 8.27 9.37 3.44
C ARG A 112 7.06 9.04 2.60
N TYR A 113 6.75 9.92 1.66
CA TYR A 113 5.87 9.60 0.54
C TYR A 113 6.66 8.87 -0.54
N ILE A 114 5.99 7.96 -1.24
CA ILE A 114 6.53 7.29 -2.43
C ILE A 114 5.91 7.96 -3.65
N THR A 115 6.76 8.42 -4.56
CA THR A 115 6.34 9.02 -5.82
C THR A 115 5.88 7.91 -6.76
N LEU A 116 4.71 8.11 -7.36
CA LEU A 116 4.22 7.28 -8.46
C LEU A 116 4.66 7.91 -9.78
N PRO A 117 5.25 7.13 -10.70
CA PRO A 117 5.58 7.61 -12.04
C PRO A 117 4.33 7.92 -12.88
#